data_AF-A0A1V3TU58-F1
#
_entry.id   AF-A0A1V3TU58-F1
#
_cell.length_a   1.000
_cell.length_b   1.000
_cell.length_c   1.000
_cell.angle_alpha   90.00
_cell.angle_beta   90.00
_cell.angle_gamma   90.00
#
_symmetry.space_group_name_H-M   'P 1'
#
loop_
_entity.id
_entity.type
_entity.pdbx_description
1 polymer ?
#
loop_
_entity_poly.entity_id
_entity_poly.type
_entity_poly.pdbx_seq_one_letter_code
_entity_poly.pdbx_strand_id
1 'polypeptide(L)'
;MKKQKLIILFSLSLLSFSAFTQQYYVAPPTSSTRGYVPVISDELMKQCVEYNQAKWISEELDRTIVNRYSSYEVEQYNNKIAQVNSYSDWFNRNCAGKQSYSACKAAQELNAKQGLETQSCR
;
A
#
# COMPACT_ATOMS: atom_id res chain seq x y z
N MET A 1 -3.67 -63.04 -21.65
CA MET A 1 -4.45 -61.78 -21.85
C MET A 1 -5.13 -61.48 -20.52
N LYS A 2 -5.14 -60.31 -19.88
CA LYS A 2 -4.67 -58.94 -20.10
C LYS A 2 -4.27 -58.44 -18.69
N LYS A 3 -3.07 -57.88 -18.50
CA LYS A 3 -2.73 -57.16 -17.26
C LYS A 3 -3.36 -55.77 -17.36
N GLN A 4 -4.39 -55.48 -16.57
CA GLN A 4 -4.93 -54.13 -16.43
C GLN A 4 -3.84 -53.25 -15.84
N LYS A 5 -3.37 -52.28 -16.61
CA LYS A 5 -2.43 -51.26 -16.15
C LYS A 5 -3.24 -50.23 -15.37
N LEU A 6 -3.03 -50.20 -14.05
CA LEU A 6 -3.57 -49.17 -13.16
C LEU A 6 -2.83 -47.86 -13.46
N ILE A 7 -3.49 -46.94 -14.17
CA ILE A 7 -2.96 -45.60 -14.45
C ILE A 7 -3.28 -44.73 -13.23
N ILE A 8 -2.27 -44.47 -12.40
CA ILE A 8 -2.36 -43.50 -11.30
C ILE A 8 -2.19 -42.11 -11.91
N LEU A 9 -3.29 -41.37 -12.01
CA LEU A 9 -3.30 -39.95 -12.37
C LEU A 9 -2.85 -39.13 -11.15
N PHE A 10 -1.58 -38.68 -11.17
CA PHE A 10 -1.06 -37.70 -10.22
C PHE A 10 -1.65 -36.33 -10.57
N SER A 11 -2.68 -35.89 -9.85
CA SER A 11 -3.22 -34.55 -9.97
C SER A 11 -2.18 -33.55 -9.45
N LEU A 12 -1.49 -32.85 -10.37
CA LEU A 12 -0.66 -31.70 -10.06
C LEU A 12 -1.55 -30.58 -9.50
N SER A 13 -1.61 -30.45 -8.19
CA SER A 13 -2.13 -29.26 -7.53
C SER A 13 -1.16 -28.11 -7.79
N LEU A 14 -1.49 -27.28 -8.78
CA LEU A 14 -0.85 -25.98 -8.99
C LEU A 14 -1.12 -25.12 -7.76
N LEU A 15 -0.15 -25.03 -6.85
CA LEU A 15 -0.14 -24.01 -5.80
C LEU A 15 -0.06 -22.66 -6.50
N SER A 16 -1.20 -22.00 -6.64
CA SER A 16 -1.26 -20.62 -7.09
C SER A 16 -0.58 -19.75 -6.02
N PHE A 17 0.71 -19.45 -6.22
CA PHE A 17 1.36 -18.39 -5.47
C PHE A 17 0.69 -17.08 -5.89
N SER A 18 -0.14 -16.51 -5.02
CA SER A 18 -0.57 -15.13 -5.14
C SER A 18 0.69 -14.27 -5.07
N ALA A 19 0.99 -13.54 -6.14
CA ALA A 19 2.06 -12.57 -6.15
C ALA A 19 1.72 -11.49 -5.10
N PHE A 20 2.39 -11.53 -3.95
CA PHE A 20 2.29 -10.46 -2.97
C PHE A 20 3.03 -9.26 -3.58
N THR A 21 2.31 -8.28 -4.12
CA THR A 21 2.93 -7.04 -4.58
C THR A 21 3.58 -6.38 -3.39
N GLN A 22 4.91 -6.38 -3.37
CA GLN A 22 5.69 -5.77 -2.31
C GLN A 22 5.38 -4.27 -2.28
N GLN A 23 4.98 -3.79 -1.10
CA GLN A 23 4.53 -2.43 -0.87
C GLN A 23 5.75 -1.52 -0.66
N TYR A 24 6.03 -0.64 -1.62
CA TYR A 24 7.17 0.29 -1.56
C TYR A 24 6.71 1.67 -1.07
N TYR A 25 7.40 2.22 -0.08
CA TYR A 25 7.24 3.62 0.30
C TYR A 25 7.84 4.52 -0.79
N VAL A 26 7.06 5.46 -1.29
CA VAL A 26 7.53 6.51 -2.19
C VAL A 26 7.31 7.88 -1.57
N ALA A 27 8.10 8.87 -1.99
CA ALA A 27 7.86 10.23 -1.55
C ALA A 27 6.45 10.67 -2.03
N PRO A 28 5.66 11.35 -1.18
CA PRO A 28 4.35 11.83 -1.60
C PRO A 28 4.46 12.82 -2.77
N PRO A 29 3.43 12.89 -3.64
CA PRO A 29 3.43 13.78 -4.79
C PRO A 29 3.46 15.25 -4.36
N THR A 30 4.15 16.08 -5.13
CA THR A 30 4.01 17.54 -5.07
C THR A 30 2.62 17.91 -5.56
N SER A 31 1.71 18.21 -4.64
CA SER A 31 0.53 18.99 -5.01
C SER A 31 1.03 20.38 -5.41
N SER A 32 0.80 20.84 -6.65
CA SER A 32 1.14 22.20 -7.05
C SER A 32 0.23 23.18 -6.30
N THR A 33 0.64 23.57 -5.10
CA THR A 33 -0.01 24.66 -4.39
C THR A 33 0.55 25.96 -4.95
N ARG A 34 -0.33 26.88 -5.37
CA ARG A 34 0.07 28.19 -5.93
C ARG A 34 0.58 29.18 -4.87
N GLY A 35 0.79 28.72 -3.63
CA GLY A 35 1.08 29.57 -2.47
C GLY A 35 2.28 29.08 -1.66
N TYR A 36 2.72 29.91 -0.72
CA TYR A 36 3.76 29.54 0.24
C TYR A 36 3.35 28.30 1.03
N VAL A 37 4.20 27.28 0.99
CA VAL A 37 4.04 26.07 1.78
C VAL A 37 5.01 26.13 2.96
N PRO A 38 4.53 26.16 4.20
CA PRO A 38 5.42 26.14 5.37
C PRO A 38 6.31 24.90 5.38
N VAL A 39 7.59 25.08 5.70
CA VAL A 39 8.53 23.97 5.93
C VAL A 39 8.07 23.18 7.15
N ILE A 40 8.14 21.86 7.07
CA ILE A 40 7.83 20.94 8.18
C ILE A 40 9.08 20.21 8.65
N SER A 41 9.02 19.66 9.87
CA SER A 41 10.12 18.86 10.41
C SER A 41 10.29 17.54 9.64
N ASP A 42 11.49 16.95 9.71
CA ASP A 42 11.76 15.66 9.09
C ASP A 42 10.91 14.54 9.70
N GLU A 43 10.61 14.61 11.00
CA GLU A 43 9.71 13.66 11.65
C GLU A 43 8.29 13.72 11.06
N LEU A 44 7.75 14.95 10.87
CA LEU A 44 6.45 15.10 10.24
C LEU A 44 6.50 14.65 8.76
N MET A 45 7.61 14.90 8.08
CA MET A 45 7.80 14.45 6.70
C MET A 45 7.82 12.93 6.59
N LYS A 46 8.40 12.23 7.55
CA LYS A 46 8.36 10.77 7.61
C LYS A 46 6.93 10.26 7.77
N GLN A 47 6.13 10.88 8.63
CA GLN A 47 4.69 10.59 8.73
C GLN A 47 3.95 10.87 7.42
N CYS A 48 4.35 11.90 6.66
CA CYS A 48 3.82 12.14 5.32
C CYS A 48 4.14 11.01 4.33
N VAL A 49 5.28 10.34 4.46
CA VAL A 49 5.62 9.15 3.66
C VAL A 49 4.81 7.92 4.11
N GLU A 50 4.45 7.81 5.39
CA GLU A 50 3.61 6.72 5.88
C GLU A 50 2.20 6.70 5.26
N TYR A 51 1.74 7.81 4.66
CA TYR A 51 0.51 7.86 3.83
C TYR A 51 0.45 6.79 2.72
N ASN A 52 1.60 6.26 2.26
CA ASN A 52 1.61 5.12 1.34
C ASN A 52 0.77 3.92 1.85
N GLN A 53 0.62 3.76 3.16
CA GLN A 53 -0.26 2.74 3.75
C GLN A 53 -1.72 2.93 3.35
N ALA A 54 -2.22 4.16 3.36
CA ALA A 54 -3.59 4.47 2.95
C ALA A 54 -3.79 4.19 1.46
N LYS A 55 -2.76 4.48 0.63
CA LYS A 55 -2.76 4.12 -0.79
C LYS A 55 -2.89 2.60 -0.96
N TRP A 56 -2.12 1.80 -0.22
CA TRP A 56 -2.19 0.35 -0.33
C TRP A 56 -3.54 -0.22 0.12
N ILE A 57 -4.14 0.35 1.17
CA ILE A 57 -5.50 -0.02 1.60
C ILE A 57 -6.51 0.34 0.51
N SER A 58 -6.41 1.51 -0.11
CA SER A 58 -7.28 1.90 -1.23
C SER A 58 -7.16 0.94 -2.40
N GLU A 59 -5.94 0.56 -2.78
CA GLU A 59 -5.70 -0.42 -3.84
C GLU A 59 -6.24 -1.81 -3.49
N GLU A 60 -6.19 -2.20 -2.21
CA GLU A 60 -6.81 -3.43 -1.71
C GLU A 60 -8.34 -3.35 -1.83
N LEU A 61 -8.95 -2.23 -1.43
CA LEU A 61 -10.39 -1.98 -1.51
C LEU A 61 -10.89 -2.06 -2.96
N ASP A 62 -10.16 -1.49 -3.92
CA ASP A 62 -10.51 -1.52 -5.35
C ASP A 62 -10.57 -2.94 -5.91
N ARG A 63 -9.78 -3.87 -5.34
CA ARG A 63 -9.74 -5.28 -5.74
C ARG A 63 -10.67 -6.16 -4.91
N THR A 64 -11.27 -5.64 -3.84
CA THR A 64 -12.07 -6.42 -2.90
C THR A 64 -13.51 -6.53 -3.39
N ILE A 65 -13.99 -7.76 -3.57
CA ILE A 65 -15.41 -8.05 -3.79
C ILE A 65 -16.05 -8.36 -2.44
N VAL A 66 -17.04 -7.55 -2.03
CA VAL A 66 -17.73 -7.68 -0.74
C VAL A 66 -19.03 -8.46 -0.91
N ASN A 67 -19.26 -9.47 -0.08
CA ASN A 67 -20.59 -10.04 0.06
C ASN A 67 -21.52 -9.08 0.81
N ARG A 68 -22.41 -8.42 0.07
CA ARG A 68 -23.34 -7.41 0.62
C ARG A 68 -24.35 -7.96 1.63
N TYR A 69 -24.52 -9.27 1.71
CA TYR A 69 -25.42 -9.92 2.68
C TYR A 69 -24.70 -10.31 3.98
N SER A 70 -23.37 -10.21 4.02
CA SER A 70 -22.57 -10.44 5.22
C SER A 70 -22.33 -9.11 5.91
N SER A 71 -23.01 -8.87 7.04
CA SER A 71 -22.80 -7.66 7.85
C SER A 71 -21.35 -7.49 8.27
N TYR A 72 -20.68 -8.61 8.60
CA TYR A 72 -19.27 -8.62 8.96
C TYR A 72 -18.37 -8.15 7.81
N GLU A 73 -18.53 -8.67 6.59
CA GLU A 73 -17.69 -8.24 5.46
C GLU A 73 -17.94 -6.78 5.09
N VAL A 74 -19.20 -6.34 5.13
CA VAL A 74 -19.57 -4.93 4.92
C VAL A 74 -18.93 -4.03 5.97
N GLU A 75 -18.95 -4.44 7.24
CA GLU A 75 -18.32 -3.69 8.34
C GLU A 75 -16.80 -3.59 8.15
N GLN A 76 -16.12 -4.69 7.83
CA GLN A 76 -14.67 -4.69 7.58
C GLN A 76 -14.29 -3.78 6.40
N TYR A 77 -15.06 -3.82 5.31
CA TYR A 77 -14.85 -2.95 4.16
C TYR A 77 -15.04 -1.47 4.52
N ASN A 78 -16.12 -1.15 5.25
CA ASN A 78 -16.40 0.23 5.68
C ASN A 78 -15.34 0.76 6.67
N ASN A 79 -14.81 -0.09 7.56
CA ASN A 79 -13.74 0.29 8.47
C ASN A 79 -12.46 0.67 7.71
N LYS A 80 -12.11 -0.07 6.66
CA LYS A 80 -10.99 0.26 5.77
C LYS A 80 -11.22 1.58 5.02
N ILE A 81 -12.44 1.84 4.53
CA ILE A 81 -12.78 3.14 3.93
C ILE A 81 -12.60 4.27 4.95
N ALA A 82 -13.10 4.11 6.17
CA ALA A 82 -12.96 5.11 7.23
C ALA A 82 -11.48 5.37 7.55
N GLN A 83 -10.66 4.33 7.57
CA GLN A 83 -9.21 4.43 7.76
C GLN A 83 -8.57 5.25 6.63
N VAL A 84 -8.83 4.92 5.36
CA VAL A 84 -8.31 5.66 4.20
C VAL A 84 -8.70 7.14 4.24
N ASN A 85 -9.96 7.44 4.59
CA ASN A 85 -10.43 8.82 4.72
C ASN A 85 -9.68 9.58 5.82
N SER A 86 -9.49 8.96 7.00
CA SER A 86 -8.75 9.56 8.11
C SER A 86 -7.30 9.89 7.73
N TYR A 87 -6.61 8.95 7.09
CA TYR A 87 -5.24 9.18 6.60
C TYR A 87 -5.19 10.27 5.52
N SER A 88 -6.15 10.28 4.60
CA SER A 88 -6.22 11.29 3.53
C SER A 88 -6.46 12.69 4.09
N ASP A 89 -7.36 12.84 5.06
CA ASP A 89 -7.64 14.12 5.71
C ASP A 89 -6.44 14.62 6.51
N TRP A 90 -5.76 13.73 7.23
CA TRP A 90 -4.52 14.07 7.92
C TRP A 90 -3.43 14.50 6.94
N PHE A 91 -3.22 13.73 5.86
CA PHE A 91 -2.22 14.03 4.84
C PHE A 91 -2.51 15.37 4.15
N ASN A 92 -3.76 15.63 3.78
CA ASN A 92 -4.15 16.88 3.13
C ASN A 92 -3.89 18.10 4.01
N ARG A 93 -4.06 17.98 5.33
CA ARG A 93 -3.81 19.07 6.28
C ARG A 93 -2.31 19.29 6.55
N ASN A 94 -1.54 18.21 6.66
CA ASN A 94 -0.19 18.27 7.20
C ASN A 94 0.91 18.17 6.13
N CYS A 95 0.61 17.59 4.98
CA CYS A 95 1.60 17.12 4.00
C CYS A 95 1.36 17.63 2.57
N ALA A 96 0.13 17.98 2.20
CA ALA A 96 -0.17 18.45 0.85
C ALA A 96 0.71 19.64 0.45
N GLY A 97 1.31 19.54 -0.74
CA GLY A 97 2.26 20.53 -1.27
C GLY A 97 3.63 20.56 -0.60
N LYS A 98 3.92 19.68 0.38
CA LYS A 98 5.17 19.64 1.14
C LYS A 98 6.01 18.44 0.70
N GLN A 99 6.66 18.54 -0.45
CA GLN A 99 7.71 17.58 -0.81
C GLN A 99 9.08 18.19 -0.52
N SER A 100 9.96 17.41 0.09
CA SER A 100 11.35 17.81 0.38
C SER A 100 12.29 16.66 0.03
N TYR A 101 13.59 16.95 0.03
CA TYR A 101 14.63 15.93 0.02
C TYR A 101 14.46 14.93 1.19
N SER A 102 14.02 15.41 2.35
CA SER A 102 13.77 14.56 3.51
C SER A 102 12.61 13.59 3.32
N ALA A 103 11.63 13.89 2.46
CA ALA A 103 10.59 12.93 2.08
C ALA A 103 11.17 11.71 1.35
N CYS A 104 12.10 11.96 0.43
CA CYS A 104 12.78 10.86 -0.25
C CYS A 104 13.66 10.06 0.71
N LYS A 105 14.41 10.72 1.60
CA LYS A 105 15.22 10.05 2.61
C LYS A 105 14.37 9.18 3.56
N ALA A 106 13.25 9.70 4.04
CA ALA A 106 12.33 8.94 4.86
C ALA A 106 11.80 7.69 4.11
N ALA A 107 11.47 7.81 2.82
CA ALA A 107 11.10 6.65 2.01
C ALA A 107 12.24 5.64 1.85
N GLN A 108 13.49 6.09 1.63
CA GLN A 108 14.66 5.20 1.61
C GLN A 108 14.80 4.44 2.93
N GLU A 109 14.72 5.14 4.07
CA GLU A 109 14.87 4.54 5.40
C GLU A 109 13.77 3.52 5.71
N LEU A 110 12.52 3.84 5.38
CA LEU A 110 11.38 2.93 5.59
C LEU A 110 11.50 1.69 4.71
N ASN A 111 11.89 1.84 3.45
CA ASN A 111 12.14 0.73 2.53
C ASN A 111 13.34 -0.13 2.98
N ALA A 112 14.44 0.49 3.39
CA ALA A 112 15.62 -0.23 3.88
C ALA A 112 15.30 -1.07 5.13
N LYS A 113 14.46 -0.56 6.05
CA LYS A 113 13.97 -1.33 7.21
C LYS A 113 13.14 -2.56 6.82
N GLN A 114 12.52 -2.53 5.64
CA GLN A 114 11.78 -3.66 5.07
C GLN A 114 12.66 -4.57 4.20
N GLY A 115 13.96 -4.30 4.10
CA GLY A 115 14.89 -5.05 3.25
C GLY A 115 14.69 -4.80 1.75
N LEU A 116 14.06 -3.67 1.38
CA LEU A 116 13.78 -3.31 0.00
C LEU A 116 14.91 -2.48 -0.60
N GLU A 117 15.10 -2.62 -1.91
CA GLU A 117 15.96 -1.71 -2.66
C GLU A 117 15.43 -0.28 -2.55
N THR A 118 16.34 0.69 -2.41
CA THR A 118 15.96 2.08 -2.16
C THR A 118 16.07 2.92 -3.42
N GLN A 119 15.11 3.83 -3.63
CA GLN A 119 15.12 4.80 -4.73
C GLN A 119 16.23 5.85 -4.54
N SER A 120 16.75 6.44 -5.62
CA SER A 120 17.69 7.57 -5.52
C SER A 120 16.96 8.87 -5.17
N CYS A 121 17.49 9.62 -4.19
CA CYS A 121 17.04 10.98 -3.89
C CYS A 121 17.88 11.97 -4.70
N ARG A 122 17.23 12.67 -5.63
CA ARG A 122 17.81 13.78 -6.40
C ARG A 122 17.33 15.11 -5.85
#